data_AF-A0A1V5RVP7-F1
#
_entry.id   AF-A0A1V5RVP7-F1
#
_cell.length_a   1.000
_cell.length_b   1.000
_cell.length_c   1.000
_cell.angle_alpha   90.00
_cell.angle_beta   90.00
_cell.angle_gamma   90.00
#
_symmetry.space_group_name_H-M   'P 1'
#
loop_
_entity.id
_entity.type
_entity.pdbx_description
1 polymer ?
#
loop_
_entity_poly.entity_id
_entity_poly.type
_entity_poly.pdbx_seq_one_letter_code
_entity_poly.pdbx_strand_id
1 'polypeptide(L)'
;MSEDHVKLTVRLPARLHKALKERAVEYNVSLNRAVVDALTSGLDYEPGGETELQKVDRLMREKGRLADTSWMADLVADVPVPSLEEVQEWFAGVPLADWIIEDRGAKE
;
A
#
# COMPACT_ATOMS: atom_id res chain seq x y z
N MET A 1 -28.17 18.92 20.16
CA MET A 1 -26.86 19.37 20.68
C MET A 1 -25.86 18.36 20.17
N SER A 2 -25.25 18.64 19.02
CA SER A 2 -24.33 17.72 18.35
C SER A 2 -22.96 17.89 19.00
N GLU A 3 -22.61 17.01 19.95
CA GLU A 3 -21.22 16.91 20.38
C GLU A 3 -20.45 16.13 19.31
N ASP A 4 -19.97 16.83 18.27
CA ASP A 4 -19.22 16.23 17.15
C ASP A 4 -17.88 15.61 17.58
N HIS A 5 -17.42 15.87 18.81
CA HIS A 5 -16.14 15.38 19.32
C HIS A 5 -16.19 14.98 20.80
N VAL A 6 -15.66 13.79 21.11
CA VAL A 6 -15.49 13.27 22.47
C VAL A 6 -14.01 13.33 22.86
N LYS A 7 -13.71 13.87 24.06
CA LYS A 7 -12.34 13.90 24.59
C LYS A 7 -12.00 12.55 25.24
N LEU A 8 -10.94 11.91 24.74
CA LEU A 8 -10.45 10.64 25.25
C LEU A 8 -9.05 10.81 25.84
N THR A 9 -8.83 10.22 27.02
CA THR A 9 -7.49 10.08 27.62
C THR A 9 -7.03 8.65 27.41
N VAL A 10 -6.01 8.46 26.58
CA VAL A 10 -5.47 7.13 26.24
C VAL A 10 -4.07 6.93 26.82
N ARG A 11 -3.77 5.70 27.25
CA ARG A 11 -2.42 5.30 27.66
C ARG A 11 -1.77 4.57 26.50
N LEU A 12 -0.69 5.14 25.96
CA LEU A 12 0.04 4.59 24.82
C LEU A 12 1.31 3.87 25.29
N PRO A 13 1.67 2.72 24.68
CA PRO A 13 3.00 2.15 24.84
C PRO A 13 4.08 3.19 24.46
N ALA A 14 5.17 3.24 25.21
CA ALA A 14 6.21 4.27 25.02
C ALA A 14 6.77 4.30 23.59
N ARG A 15 6.90 3.14 22.95
CA ARG A 15 7.35 3.01 21.55
C ARG A 15 6.37 3.66 20.56
N LEU A 16 5.07 3.43 20.76
CA LEU A 16 4.02 4.02 19.91
C LEU A 16 3.95 5.53 20.08
N HIS A 17 4.04 6.03 21.32
CA HIS A 17 4.10 7.46 21.59
C HIS A 17 5.30 8.12 20.90
N LYS A 18 6.48 7.49 20.93
CA LYS A 18 7.68 8.00 20.25
C LYS A 18 7.47 8.08 18.74
N ALA A 19 6.98 7.01 18.11
CA ALA A 19 6.73 6.97 16.67
C ALA A 19 5.70 8.04 16.23
N LEU A 20 4.60 8.21 16.99
CA LEU A 20 3.60 9.24 16.71
C LEU A 20 4.15 10.65 16.88
N LYS A 21 5.07 10.87 17.82
CA LYS A 21 5.75 12.14 18.02
C LYS A 21 6.68 12.47 16.86
N GLU A 22 7.46 11.51 16.37
CA GLU A 22 8.33 11.68 15.20
C GLU A 22 7.49 12.03 13.97
N ARG A 23 6.39 11.30 13.76
CA ARG A 23 5.42 11.57 12.68
C ARG A 23 4.81 12.98 12.79
N ALA A 24 4.43 13.40 13.99
CA ALA A 24 3.90 14.74 14.22
C ALA A 24 4.90 15.85 13.83
N VAL A 25 6.19 15.64 14.10
CA VAL A 25 7.26 16.57 13.68
C VAL A 25 7.45 16.54 12.16
N GLU A 26 7.52 15.36 11.55
CA GLU A 26 7.70 15.18 10.10
C GLU A 26 6.63 15.90 9.28
N TYR A 27 5.36 15.75 9.68
CA TYR A 27 4.23 16.37 8.99
C TYR A 27 3.85 17.76 9.53
N ASN A 28 4.61 18.29 10.49
CA ASN A 28 4.35 19.58 11.15
C ASN A 28 2.91 19.73 11.69
N VAL A 29 2.42 18.69 12.37
CA VAL A 29 1.09 18.66 12.99
C VAL A 29 1.19 18.42 14.50
N SER A 30 0.09 18.66 15.22
CA SER A 30 0.03 18.33 16.65
C SER A 30 0.04 16.81 16.89
N LEU A 31 0.56 16.38 18.04
CA LEU A 31 0.53 14.96 18.42
C LEU A 31 -0.89 14.39 18.46
N ASN A 32 -1.87 15.17 18.95
CA ASN A 32 -3.28 14.76 18.96
C ASN A 32 -3.81 14.55 17.53
N ARG A 33 -3.42 15.42 16.60
CA ARG A 33 -3.79 15.26 15.19
C ARG A 33 -3.17 13.99 14.60
N ALA A 34 -1.88 13.75 14.85
CA ALA A 34 -1.20 12.52 14.42
C ALA A 34 -1.83 11.25 15.02
N VAL A 35 -2.29 11.28 16.28
CA VAL A 35 -3.02 10.19 16.92
C VAL A 35 -4.37 9.95 16.22
N VAL A 36 -5.15 11.02 15.99
CA VAL A 36 -6.44 10.90 15.32
C VAL A 36 -6.25 10.39 13.89
N ASP A 37 -5.33 10.94 13.12
CA ASP A 37 -5.06 10.52 11.75
C ASP A 37 -4.62 9.04 11.70
N ALA A 38 -3.78 8.60 12.64
CA ALA A 38 -3.39 7.19 12.75
C ALA A 38 -4.59 6.28 13.09
N LEU A 39 -5.45 6.69 14.03
CA LEU A 39 -6.66 5.94 14.37
C LEU A 39 -7.65 5.87 13.21
N THR A 40 -7.91 7.00 12.54
CA THR A 40 -8.79 7.07 11.37
C THR A 40 -8.27 6.18 10.25
N SER A 41 -6.96 6.23 9.95
CA SER A 41 -6.37 5.36 8.93
C SER A 41 -6.48 3.85 9.25
N GLY A 42 -6.55 3.50 10.54
CA GLY A 42 -6.79 2.12 10.97
C GLY A 42 -8.27 1.73 11.01
N LEU A 43 -9.18 2.70 11.04
CA LEU A 43 -10.64 2.52 11.09
C LEU A 43 -11.30 2.62 9.70
N ASP A 44 -10.68 3.34 8.76
CA ASP A 44 -11.00 3.29 7.32
C ASP A 44 -10.69 1.92 6.70
N TYR A 45 -10.14 1.00 7.49
CA TYR A 45 -10.32 -0.41 7.26
C TYR A 45 -11.79 -0.77 7.52
N GLU A 46 -12.65 -0.53 6.52
CA GLU A 46 -13.87 -1.31 6.42
C GLU A 46 -13.46 -2.79 6.55
N PRO A 47 -14.11 -3.60 7.40
CA PRO A 47 -14.08 -5.05 7.24
C PRO A 47 -14.86 -5.38 5.96
N GLY A 48 -14.39 -4.88 4.82
CA GLY A 48 -14.80 -5.35 3.52
C GLY A 48 -14.42 -6.81 3.51
N GLY A 49 -15.41 -7.69 3.35
CA GLY A 49 -15.16 -9.09 3.06
C GLY A 49 -14.08 -9.16 1.99
N GLU A 50 -13.12 -10.08 2.18
CA GLU A 50 -11.90 -10.17 1.37
C GLU A 50 -12.12 -9.72 -0.07
N THR A 51 -11.35 -8.74 -0.52
CA THR A 51 -11.35 -8.39 -1.93
C THR A 51 -10.96 -9.62 -2.75
N GLU A 52 -11.45 -9.73 -3.98
CA GLU A 52 -11.13 -10.90 -4.83
C GLU A 52 -9.60 -11.10 -4.96
N LEU A 53 -8.83 -10.01 -4.97
CA LEU A 53 -7.37 -10.03 -4.90
C LEU A 53 -6.83 -10.67 -3.60
N GLN A 54 -7.41 -10.34 -2.44
CA GLN A 54 -7.05 -10.96 -1.16
C GLN A 54 -7.48 -12.42 -1.06
N LYS A 55 -8.63 -12.79 -1.65
CA LYS A 55 -9.06 -14.20 -1.77
C LYS A 55 -8.06 -14.99 -2.59
N VAL A 56 -7.67 -14.46 -3.74
CA VAL A 56 -6.68 -15.09 -4.63
C VAL A 56 -5.33 -15.21 -3.94
N ASP A 57 -4.82 -14.15 -3.31
CA ASP A 57 -3.53 -14.20 -2.60
C ASP A 57 -3.55 -15.27 -1.48
N ARG A 58 -4.62 -15.33 -0.69
CA ARG A 58 -4.79 -16.38 0.33
C ARG A 58 -4.81 -17.77 -0.29
N LEU A 59 -5.60 -17.98 -1.33
CA LEU A 59 -5.76 -19.28 -2.01
C LEU A 59 -4.43 -19.73 -2.64
N MET A 60 -3.63 -18.79 -3.13
CA MET A 60 -2.29 -19.05 -3.66
C MET A 60 -1.26 -19.36 -2.57
N ARG A 61 -1.33 -18.71 -1.40
CA ARG A 61 -0.52 -19.06 -0.22
C ARG A 61 -0.86 -20.45 0.29
N GLU A 62 -2.15 -20.75 0.47
CA GLU A 62 -2.64 -22.03 0.99
C GLU A 62 -2.29 -23.20 0.08
N LYS A 63 -2.30 -23.00 -1.24
CA LYS A 63 -1.92 -24.03 -2.23
C LYS A 63 -0.42 -24.08 -2.55
N GLY A 64 0.41 -23.26 -1.90
CA GLY A 64 1.85 -23.21 -2.15
C GLY A 64 2.24 -22.73 -3.55
N ARG A 65 1.35 -22.00 -4.25
CA ARG A 65 1.52 -21.58 -5.65
C ARG A 65 2.08 -20.16 -5.83
N LEU A 66 2.44 -19.49 -4.75
CA LEU A 66 3.14 -18.20 -4.82
C LEU A 66 4.60 -18.32 -5.30
N ALA A 67 5.20 -19.49 -5.13
CA ALA A 67 6.58 -19.75 -5.56
C ALA A 67 6.69 -20.17 -7.03
N ASP A 68 5.59 -20.66 -7.61
CA ASP A 68 5.55 -21.17 -8.98
C ASP A 68 4.61 -20.29 -9.79
N THR A 69 5.17 -19.47 -10.68
CA THR A 69 4.40 -18.58 -11.58
C THR A 69 4.07 -19.25 -12.92
N SER A 70 4.41 -20.54 -13.10
CA SER A 70 4.14 -21.27 -14.35
C SER A 70 2.66 -21.32 -14.72
N TRP A 71 1.74 -21.30 -13.73
CA TRP A 71 0.29 -21.24 -13.97
C TRP A 71 -0.16 -19.93 -14.64
N MET A 72 0.63 -18.86 -14.56
CA MET A 72 0.32 -17.62 -15.27
C MET A 72 0.61 -17.74 -16.76
N ALA A 73 1.51 -18.63 -17.18
CA ALA A 73 1.84 -18.82 -18.59
C ALA A 73 0.59 -19.25 -19.39
N ASP A 74 -0.24 -20.12 -18.83
CA ASP A 74 -1.48 -20.58 -19.48
C ASP A 74 -2.58 -19.50 -19.52
N LEU A 75 -2.56 -18.54 -18.60
CA LEU A 75 -3.55 -17.46 -18.53
C LEU A 75 -3.18 -16.24 -19.39
N VAL A 76 -1.91 -16.07 -19.71
CA VAL A 76 -1.36 -14.93 -20.45
C VAL A 76 -0.89 -15.34 -21.86
N ALA A 77 -1.05 -16.62 -22.23
CA ALA A 77 -0.57 -17.19 -23.48
C ALA A 77 -1.03 -16.46 -24.75
N ASP A 78 -2.25 -15.91 -24.74
CA ASP A 78 -2.84 -15.16 -25.87
C ASP A 78 -2.85 -13.63 -25.66
N VAL A 79 -2.22 -13.13 -24.59
CA VAL A 79 -2.12 -11.69 -24.35
C VAL A 79 -0.88 -11.16 -25.08
N PRO A 80 -1.04 -10.33 -26.11
CA PRO A 80 0.11 -9.73 -26.77
C PRO A 80 0.89 -8.91 -25.76
N VAL A 81 2.19 -9.20 -25.64
CA VAL A 81 3.10 -8.41 -24.80
C VAL A 81 3.17 -7.01 -25.42
N PRO A 82 2.74 -5.95 -24.71
CA PRO A 82 2.78 -4.60 -25.25
C PRO A 82 4.23 -4.20 -25.50
N SER A 83 4.43 -3.49 -26.60
CA SER A 83 5.71 -2.87 -26.94
C SER A 83 6.08 -1.78 -25.92
N LEU A 84 7.36 -1.45 -25.85
CA LEU A 84 7.87 -0.41 -24.95
C LEU A 84 7.16 0.94 -25.17
N GLU A 85 6.87 1.26 -26.42
CA GLU A 85 6.17 2.50 -26.81
C GLU A 85 4.72 2.50 -26.30
N GLU A 86 4.00 1.39 -26.41
CA GLU A 86 2.62 1.25 -25.88
C GLU A 86 2.59 1.38 -24.36
N VAL A 87 3.58 0.80 -23.65
CA VAL A 87 3.69 0.95 -22.19
C VAL A 87 3.97 2.40 -21.82
N GLN A 88 4.86 3.09 -22.53
CA GLN A 88 5.15 4.51 -22.28
C GLN A 88 3.94 5.40 -22.51
N GLU A 89 3.11 5.10 -23.51
CA GLU A 89 1.87 5.83 -23.79
C GLU A 89 0.82 5.59 -22.69
N TRP A 90 0.68 4.36 -22.19
CA TRP A 90 -0.24 4.05 -21.08
C TRP A 90 0.12 4.72 -19.77
N PHE A 91 1.43 4.93 -19.53
CA PHE A 91 1.93 5.62 -18.35
C PHE A 91 2.23 7.11 -18.57
N ALA A 92 1.88 7.66 -19.74
CA ALA A 92 2.04 9.07 -20.03
C ALA A 92 1.12 9.90 -19.12
N GLY A 93 1.73 10.72 -18.26
CA GLY A 93 1.00 11.59 -17.33
C GLY A 93 0.80 11.02 -15.92
N VAL A 94 1.22 9.77 -15.68
CA VAL A 94 1.44 9.30 -14.30
C VAL A 94 2.83 9.77 -13.88
N PRO A 95 2.97 10.56 -12.79
CA PRO A 95 4.28 10.88 -12.27
C PRO A 95 4.89 9.57 -11.76
N LEU A 96 5.70 8.93 -12.61
CA LEU A 96 6.63 7.91 -12.19
C LEU A 96 7.54 8.63 -11.20
N ALA A 97 7.27 8.48 -9.90
CA ALA A 97 8.12 9.05 -8.86
C ALA A 97 9.58 8.67 -9.21
N ASP A 98 10.47 9.65 -9.13
CA ASP A 98 11.87 9.66 -9.59
C ASP A 98 12.80 8.59 -8.95
N TRP A 99 12.27 7.43 -8.55
CA TRP A 99 12.91 6.46 -7.67
C TRP A 99 12.96 5.01 -8.17
N ILE A 100 12.58 4.70 -9.42
CA ILE A 100 12.71 3.32 -9.92
C ILE A 100 13.43 3.26 -11.26
N ILE A 101 14.73 2.95 -11.13
CA ILE A 101 15.72 2.38 -12.06
C ILE A 101 16.61 3.40 -12.79
N GLU A 102 17.63 3.87 -12.05
CA GLU A 102 18.98 4.02 -12.60
C GLU A 102 19.40 2.71 -13.30
N ASP A 103 19.60 2.82 -14.59
CA ASP A 103 20.68 2.21 -15.36
C ASP A 103 21.39 1.00 -14.69
N ARG A 104 20.79 -0.18 -14.81
CA ARG A 104 21.57 -1.43 -14.83
C ARG A 104 21.86 -1.79 -16.28
N GLY A 105 22.75 -1.00 -16.88
CA GLY A 105 23.53 -1.41 -18.03
C GLY A 105 24.09 -2.82 -17.83
N ALA A 106 24.13 -3.56 -18.93
CA ALA A 106 24.61 -4.92 -19.04
C ALA A 106 25.93 -5.14 -18.29
N LYS A 107 26.02 -6.27 -17.57
CA LYS A 107 27.31 -6.87 -17.25
C LYS A 107 27.35 -8.26 -17.87
N GLU A 108 28.14 -8.34 -18.94
CA GLU A 108 28.92 -9.53 -19.31
C GLU A 108 29.77 -10.01 -18.12
#